data_AF-X1P753-F1
#
_entry.id   AF-X1P753-F1
#
_cell.length_a   1.000
_cell.length_b   1.000
_cell.length_c   1.000
_cell.angle_alpha   90.00
_cell.angle_beta   90.00
_cell.angle_gamma   90.00
#
_symmetry.space_group_name_H-M   'P 1'
#
loop_
_entity.id
_entity.type
_entity.pdbx_description
1 polymer ?
#
loop_
_entity_poly.entity_id
_entity_poly.type
_entity_poly.pdbx_seq_one_letter_code
_entity_poly.pdbx_strand_id
1 'polypeptide(L)' 'MLKDLCLDIKILLGKIIREKDGLAMSSRNTYLSTQQRENAIVLYQSLKWVKWSFNDGLTNPKK' A
#
# COMPACT_ATOMS: atom_id res chain seq x y z
N MET A 1 -20.15 1.69 3.29
CA MET A 1 -20.61 3.09 3.33
C MET A 1 -21.64 3.40 2.25
N LEU A 2 -21.31 3.53 0.95
CA LEU A 2 -22.29 3.95 -0.07
C LEU A 2 -23.49 3.01 -0.18
N LYS A 3 -23.23 1.70 -0.27
CA LYS A 3 -24.26 0.66 -0.31
C LYS A 3 -25.14 0.70 0.94
N ASP A 4 -24.51 0.81 2.10
CA ASP A 4 -25.21 0.80 3.40
C ASP A 4 -26.08 2.05 3.60
N LEU A 5 -25.72 3.16 2.97
CA LEU A 5 -26.44 4.44 3.02
C LEU A 5 -27.32 4.70 1.79
N CYS A 6 -27.47 3.72 0.89
CA CYS A 6 -28.26 3.84 -0.34
C CYS A 6 -27.91 5.08 -1.19
N LEU A 7 -26.63 5.47 -1.25
CA LEU A 7 -26.18 6.63 -2.02
C LEU A 7 -25.95 6.24 -3.48
N ASP A 8 -26.60 6.96 -4.41
CA ASP A 8 -26.42 6.80 -5.86
C ASP A 8 -25.16 7.52 -6.35
N ILE A 9 -23.99 7.00 -5.94
CA ILE A 9 -22.68 7.53 -6.30
C ILE A 9 -21.83 6.38 -6.86
N LYS A 10 -21.17 6.61 -8.01
CA LYS A 10 -20.23 5.66 -8.61
C LYS A 10 -18.80 5.90 -8.09
N ILE A 11 -18.21 4.91 -7.44
CA ILE A 11 -16.79 4.95 -7.05
C ILE A 11 -15.92 4.51 -8.23
N LEU A 12 -14.93 5.33 -8.57
CA LEU A 12 -13.88 4.99 -9.54
C LEU A 12 -12.58 4.69 -8.78
N LEU A 13 -12.00 3.51 -8.99
CA LEU A 13 -10.77 3.10 -8.32
C LEU A 13 -9.54 3.67 -9.04
N GLY A 14 -8.68 4.35 -8.28
CA GLY A 14 -7.37 4.82 -8.75
C GLY A 14 -6.24 3.86 -8.40
N LYS A 15 -5.17 3.86 -9.22
CA LYS A 15 -3.93 3.15 -8.90
C LYS A 15 -3.16 3.89 -7.79
N ILE A 16 -2.42 3.14 -6.97
CA ILE A 16 -1.46 3.74 -6.04
C ILE A 16 -0.30 4.31 -6.86
N ILE A 17 -0.11 5.63 -6.81
CA ILE A 17 1.05 6.29 -7.40
C ILE A 17 2.22 6.21 -6.43
N ARG A 18 3.42 5.98 -6.97
CA ARG A 18 4.64 5.76 -6.18
C ARG A 18 5.74 6.69 -6.66
N GLU A 19 6.63 7.05 -5.74
CA GLU A 19 7.90 7.70 -6.05
C GLU A 19 8.85 6.73 -6.77
N LYS A 20 9.96 7.24 -7.30
CA LYS A 20 10.92 6.46 -8.10
C LYS A 20 11.49 5.24 -7.34
N ASP A 21 11.64 5.36 -6.03
CA ASP A 21 12.13 4.30 -5.14
C ASP A 21 11.03 3.31 -4.69
N GLY A 22 9.78 3.56 -5.08
CA GLY A 22 8.64 2.71 -4.80
C GLY A 22 7.84 3.06 -3.55
N LEU A 23 8.22 4.09 -2.77
CA LEU A 23 7.36 4.56 -1.69
C LEU A 23 6.03 5.08 -2.27
N ALA A 24 4.91 4.75 -1.63
CA ALA A 24 3.63 5.31 -2.03
C ALA A 24 3.61 6.83 -1.79
N MET A 25 3.16 7.59 -2.79
CA MET A 25 3.01 9.03 -2.64
C MET A 25 1.93 9.32 -1.59
N SER A 26 2.29 10.12 -0.60
CA SER A 26 1.40 10.53 0.49
C SER A 26 1.82 11.91 0.96
N SER A 27 0.86 12.81 1.16
CA SER A 27 1.13 14.14 1.73
C SER A 27 1.78 14.05 3.11
N ARG A 28 1.56 12.95 3.84
CA ARG A 28 2.17 12.70 5.16
C ARG A 28 3.65 12.32 5.11
N ASN A 29 4.20 12.01 3.93
CA ASN A 29 5.63 11.74 3.79
C ASN A 29 6.48 12.95 4.21
N THR A 30 5.92 14.17 4.20
CA THR A 30 6.57 15.39 4.70
C THR A 30 6.89 15.38 6.19
N TYR A 31 6.28 14.49 6.98
CA TYR A 31 6.54 14.37 8.41
C TYR A 31 7.74 13.48 8.73
N LEU A 32 8.23 12.72 7.74
CA LEU A 32 9.34 11.82 7.92
C LEU A 32 10.65 12.60 7.91
N SER A 33 11.54 12.30 8.86
CA SER A 33 12.94 12.67 8.71
C SER A 33 13.56 11.93 7.51
N THR A 34 14.71 12.39 7.03
CA THR A 34 15.44 11.74 5.93
C THR A 34 15.65 10.25 6.19
N GLN A 35 16.09 9.89 7.40
CA GLN A 35 16.32 8.50 7.79
C GLN A 35 15.02 7.69 7.81
N GLN A 36 13.93 8.26 8.31
CA GLN A 36 12.63 7.59 8.34
C GLN A 36 12.08 7.39 6.91
N ARG A 37 12.32 8.35 6.01
CA ARG A 37 11.90 8.27 4.60
C ARG A 37 12.63 7.17 3.85
N GLU A 38 13.92 7.00 4.08
CA GLU A 38 14.70 5.89 3.54
C GLU A 38 14.19 4.54 4.08
N ASN A 39 13.98 4.45 5.40
CA ASN A 39 13.49 3.23 6.03
C ASN A 39 12.07 2.86 5.57
N ALA A 40 11.20 3.84 5.29
CA ALA A 40 9.82 3.60 4.87
C ALA A 40 9.69 2.81 3.57
N ILE A 41 10.73 2.80 2.72
CA ILE A 41 10.76 2.01 1.46
C ILE A 41 10.58 0.52 1.75
N VAL A 42 11.01 0.03 2.92
CA VAL A 42 10.88 -1.38 3.33
C VAL A 42 9.43 -1.87 3.25
N LEU A 43 8.45 -1.00 3.52
CA LEU A 43 7.04 -1.37 3.46
C LEU A 43 6.64 -1.86 2.06
N TYR A 44 7.12 -1.20 1.00
CA TYR A 44 6.84 -1.63 -0.36
C TYR A 44 7.53 -2.96 -0.69
N GLN A 45 8.78 -3.13 -0.23
CA GLN A 45 9.52 -4.37 -0.42
C GLN A 45 8.85 -5.55 0.28
N SER A 46 8.42 -5.36 1.54
CA SER A 46 7.69 -6.36 2.31
C SER A 46 6.37 -6.74 1.63
N LEU A 47 5.60 -5.78 1.12
CA LEU A 47 4.36 -6.07 0.38
C LEU A 47 4.61 -6.86 -0.90
N LYS A 48 5.70 -6.57 -1.65
CA LYS A 48 6.08 -7.38 -2.81
C LYS A 48 6.45 -8.79 -2.41
N TRP A 49 7.22 -8.94 -1.33
CA TRP A 49 7.62 -10.24 -0.81
C TRP A 49 6.39 -11.06 -0.42
N VAL A 50 5.46 -10.49 0.35
CA VAL A 50 4.20 -11.15 0.72
C VAL A 50 3.41 -11.56 -0.52
N LYS A 51 3.27 -10.67 -1.52
CA LYS A 51 2.58 -10.99 -2.77
C LYS A 51 3.25 -12.17 -3.49
N TRP A 52 4.58 -12.17 -3.57
CA TRP A 52 5.32 -13.26 -4.19
C TRP A 52 5.13 -14.57 -3.43
N SER A 53 5.31 -14.57 -2.11
CA SER A 53 5.12 -15.73 -1.25
C SER A 53 3.71 -16.31 -1.33
N PHE A 54 2.69 -15.44 -1.36
CA PHE A 54 1.31 -15.88 -1.52
C PHE A 54 1.09 -16.59 -2.86
N ASN A 55 1.65 -16.03 -3.94
CA ASN A 55 1.60 -16.66 -5.25
C ASN A 55 2.40 -17.97 -5.32
N ASP A 56 3.41 -18.14 -4.47
CA ASP A 56 4.21 -19.35 -4.30
C ASP A 56 3.52 -20.41 -3.41
N GLY A 57 2.28 -20.16 -2.98
CA GLY A 57 1.45 -21.11 -2.25
C GLY A 57 1.45 -20.94 -0.73
N LEU A 58 2.15 -19.92 -0.19
CA LEU A 58 2.04 -19.57 1.23
C LEU A 58 0.69 -18.88 1.48
N THR A 59 -0.29 -19.68 1.90
CA THR A 59 -1.67 -19.21 2.16
C THR A 59 -2.01 -19.12 3.64
N ASN A 60 -1.18 -19.70 4.52
CA ASN A 60 -1.41 -19.62 5.96
C ASN A 60 -0.89 -18.26 6.51
N PRO A 61 -1.76 -17.37 7.00
CA PRO A 61 -1.35 -16.08 7.56
C PRO A 61 -0.67 -16.23 8.93
N LYS A 62 -0.79 -17.40 9.55
CA LYS A 62 -0.06 -17.76 10.76
C LYS A 62 1.08 -18.68 10.35
N LYS A 63 2.32 -18.27 10.62
CA LYS A 63 3.32 -19.29 10.96
C LYS A 63 2.78 -20.12 12.11
#